data_AF-A0A497A1E6-F1
#
_entry.id   AF-A0A497A1E6-F1
#
_cell.length_a   1.000
_cell.length_b   1.000
_cell.length_c   1.000
_cell.angle_alpha   90.00
_cell.angle_beta   90.00
_cell.angle_gamma   90.00
#
_symmetry.space_group_name_H-M   'P 1'
#
loop_
_entity.id
_entity.type
_entity.pdbx_description
1 polymer ?
#
loop_
_entity_poly.entity_id
_entity_poly.type
_entity_poly.pdbx_seq_one_letter_code
_entity_poly.pdbx_strand_id
1 'polypeptide(L)'
;GQVSVVVLDGRNLRRLAQQHVADHRHPVGAACAAGRQVCPGCYCTTCMFERDDGLWVDIGIELEQKHVFHLGRALHLAGRCVECDECERVCPMGLPLSLLNRRLVREVDTLYGHRAGREETLSPLLFELGEEGSPI
;
A
#
# COMPACT_ATOMS: atom_id res chain seq x y z
N GLY A 1 -11.00 -25.41 11.04
CA GLY A 1 -12.14 -24.47 11.05
C GLY A 1 -12.09 -23.69 9.76
N GLN A 2 -13.19 -23.64 9.01
CA GLN A 2 -13.27 -23.00 7.69
C GLN A 2 -12.90 -21.50 7.78
N VAL A 3 -11.84 -21.09 7.07
CA VAL A 3 -11.55 -19.68 6.82
C VAL A 3 -12.51 -19.23 5.72
N SER A 4 -13.59 -18.55 6.12
CA SER A 4 -14.49 -17.89 5.19
C SER A 4 -13.77 -16.71 4.55
N VAL A 5 -13.44 -16.83 3.25
CA VAL A 5 -13.02 -15.71 2.42
C VAL A 5 -14.23 -14.78 2.31
N VAL A 6 -14.25 -13.70 3.10
CA VAL A 6 -15.29 -12.68 2.99
C VAL A 6 -15.08 -11.96 1.66
N VAL A 7 -15.94 -12.25 0.69
CA VAL A 7 -16.05 -11.46 -0.55
C VAL A 7 -16.60 -10.10 -0.15
N LEU A 8 -15.72 -9.09 -0.05
CA LEU A 8 -16.10 -7.73 0.31
C LEU A 8 -16.74 -7.05 -0.92
N ASP A 9 -18.08 -7.00 -0.96
CA ASP A 9 -18.84 -6.10 -1.84
C ASP A 9 -18.55 -4.62 -1.45
N GLY A 10 -18.64 -3.69 -2.40
CA GLY A 10 -18.36 -2.27 -2.23
C GLY A 10 -19.20 -1.58 -1.13
N ARG A 11 -20.34 -2.18 -0.75
CA ARG A 11 -21.16 -1.75 0.40
C ARG A 11 -20.55 -2.16 1.75
N ASN A 12 -19.85 -3.29 1.82
CA ASN A 12 -19.16 -3.77 3.02
C ASN A 12 -17.87 -2.98 3.28
N LEU A 13 -17.15 -2.60 2.21
CA LEU A 13 -15.98 -1.72 2.27
C LEU A 13 -16.31 -0.35 2.88
N ARG A 14 -17.45 0.25 2.51
CA ARG A 14 -17.91 1.53 3.09
C ARG A 14 -18.21 1.41 4.59
N ARG A 15 -18.79 0.30 5.02
CA ARG A 15 -19.13 0.06 6.43
C ARG A 15 -17.90 -0.20 7.31
N LEU A 16 -16.95 -1.00 6.81
CA LEU A 16 -15.65 -1.21 7.44
C LEU A 16 -14.83 0.09 7.53
N ALA A 17 -14.79 0.86 6.45
CA ALA A 17 -14.16 2.17 6.45
C ALA A 17 -14.80 3.13 7.47
N GLN A 18 -16.14 3.14 7.58
CA GLN A 18 -16.85 3.98 8.56
C GLN A 18 -16.63 3.54 10.02
N GLN A 19 -16.46 2.25 10.28
CA GLN A 19 -16.21 1.74 11.64
C GLN A 19 -14.79 2.07 12.13
N HIS A 20 -13.78 2.07 11.25
CA HIS A 20 -12.40 2.42 11.60
C HIS A 20 -12.16 3.92 11.78
N VAL A 21 -12.97 4.78 11.16
CA VAL A 21 -12.85 6.24 11.32
C VAL A 21 -13.23 6.69 12.74
N ALA A 22 -14.04 5.93 13.49
CA ALA A 22 -14.57 6.34 14.78
C ALA A 22 -13.56 6.30 15.96
N ASP A 23 -12.39 5.69 15.80
CA ASP A 23 -11.43 5.47 16.90
C ASP A 23 -10.24 6.45 16.83
N HIS A 24 -10.52 7.73 17.05
CA HIS A 24 -9.57 8.85 16.96
C HIS A 24 -8.60 8.99 18.16
N ARG A 25 -8.34 7.93 18.94
CA ARG A 25 -7.70 8.08 20.26
C ARG A 25 -6.18 7.90 20.33
N HIS A 26 -5.47 7.76 19.20
CA HIS A 26 -4.02 7.55 19.19
C HIS A 26 -3.29 8.48 18.20
N PRO A 27 -2.09 9.00 18.53
CA PRO A 27 -1.28 9.82 17.62
C PRO A 27 -0.73 8.95 16.47
N VAL A 28 -1.41 8.97 15.33
CA VAL A 28 -1.26 8.01 14.23
C VAL A 28 -0.06 8.29 13.29
N GLY A 29 0.63 9.43 13.41
CA GLY A 29 1.71 9.83 12.49
C GLY A 29 2.88 8.84 12.41
N ALA A 30 3.46 8.48 13.55
CA ALA A 30 4.55 7.50 13.61
C ALA A 30 4.06 6.05 13.41
N ALA A 31 2.79 5.77 13.70
CA ALA A 31 2.21 4.44 13.65
C ALA A 31 2.04 3.91 12.22
N CYS A 32 1.65 4.76 11.26
CA CYS A 32 1.48 4.34 9.86
C CYS A 32 2.83 4.07 9.16
N ALA A 33 3.92 4.66 9.65
CA ALA A 33 5.27 4.41 9.15
C ALA A 33 5.77 2.98 9.45
N ALA A 34 5.25 2.32 10.49
CA ALA A 34 5.61 0.94 10.83
C ALA A 34 5.38 -0.01 9.65
N GLY A 35 4.24 0.14 8.96
CA GLY A 35 3.92 -0.65 7.76
C GLY A 35 4.89 -0.42 6.60
N ARG A 36 5.53 0.76 6.51
CA ARG A 36 6.61 1.03 5.55
C ARG A 36 7.91 0.35 6.00
N GLN A 37 8.31 0.56 7.26
CA GLN A 37 9.58 0.07 7.81
C GLN A 37 9.71 -1.45 7.75
N VAL A 38 8.60 -2.16 7.90
CA VAL A 38 8.58 -3.63 7.88
C VAL A 38 8.39 -4.22 6.48
N CYS A 39 8.02 -3.41 5.48
CA CYS A 39 7.64 -3.92 4.18
C CYS A 39 8.88 -4.21 3.31
N PRO A 40 9.09 -5.46 2.85
CA PRO A 40 10.23 -5.81 2.01
C PRO A 40 10.19 -5.13 0.63
N GLY A 41 9.01 -4.70 0.17
CA GLY A 41 8.83 -3.97 -1.09
C GLY A 41 9.10 -2.46 -1.00
N CYS A 42 9.36 -1.92 0.19
CA CYS A 42 9.65 -0.51 0.43
C CYS A 42 11.15 -0.29 0.65
N TYR A 43 11.91 -0.08 -0.43
CA TYR A 43 13.38 0.06 -0.39
C TYR A 43 13.89 1.42 -0.91
N CYS A 44 13.02 2.41 -1.11
CA CYS A 44 13.48 3.73 -1.56
C CYS A 44 14.40 4.39 -0.51
N THR A 45 15.46 5.02 -0.98
CA THR A 45 16.41 5.77 -0.13
C THR A 45 15.76 6.99 0.51
N THR A 46 14.93 7.69 -0.26
CA THR A 46 14.17 8.86 0.19
C THR A 46 12.69 8.61 -0.07
N CYS A 47 11.86 8.70 0.98
CA CYS A 47 10.41 8.60 0.85
C CYS A 47 9.78 9.99 0.81
N MET A 48 8.93 10.27 -0.19
CA MET A 48 8.18 11.53 -0.28
C MET A 48 7.32 11.80 0.97
N PHE A 49 6.88 10.75 1.66
CA PHE A 49 6.08 10.86 2.89
C PHE A 49 6.92 11.06 4.17
N GLU A 50 8.24 11.10 4.05
CA GLU A 50 9.17 11.38 5.16
C GLU A 50 9.91 12.72 4.95
N ARG A 51 9.51 13.50 3.93
CA ARG A 51 10.12 14.80 3.57
C ARG A 51 9.32 15.96 4.15
N ASP A 52 9.99 16.86 4.86
CA ASP A 52 9.42 18.08 5.44
C ASP A 52 9.43 19.26 4.46
N ASP A 53 10.13 19.13 3.33
CA ASP A 53 10.23 20.10 2.25
C ASP A 53 9.24 19.84 1.09
N GLY A 54 8.24 18.99 1.32
CA GLY A 54 7.24 18.61 0.32
C GLY A 54 6.29 19.76 -0.02
N LEU A 55 6.24 20.17 -1.29
CA LEU A 55 5.31 21.22 -1.77
C LEU A 55 3.83 20.79 -1.73
N TRP A 56 3.56 19.50 -1.93
CA TRP A 56 2.19 18.96 -2.16
C TRP A 56 1.79 17.86 -1.19
N VAL A 57 2.75 17.32 -0.44
CA VAL A 57 2.59 16.21 0.49
C VAL A 57 3.30 16.60 1.77
N ASP A 58 2.55 16.58 2.87
CA ASP A 58 3.02 17.00 4.19
C ASP A 58 3.12 15.78 5.14
N ILE A 59 4.02 15.85 6.13
CA ILE A 59 4.21 14.83 7.19
C ILE A 59 3.16 15.03 8.31
N GLY A 60 1.94 15.40 7.94
CA GLY A 60 0.85 15.70 8.86
C GLY A 60 0.24 14.44 9.48
N ILE A 61 -0.42 14.63 10.63
CA ILE A 61 -1.12 13.56 11.38
C ILE A 61 -2.63 13.56 11.13
N GLU A 62 -3.12 14.44 10.27
CA GLU A 62 -4.53 14.55 9.92
C GLU A 62 -4.97 13.40 9.00
N LEU A 63 -6.28 13.24 8.83
CA LEU A 63 -6.86 12.11 8.12
C LEU A 63 -6.50 12.13 6.62
N GLU A 64 -6.45 13.32 6.04
CA GLU A 64 -6.12 13.57 4.64
C GLU A 64 -4.71 13.07 4.31
N GLN A 65 -3.73 13.39 5.15
CA GLN A 65 -2.34 12.94 5.00
C GLN A 65 -2.23 11.42 5.12
N LYS A 66 -3.02 10.78 6.01
CA LYS A 66 -3.06 9.31 6.11
C LYS A 66 -3.63 8.68 4.85
N HIS A 67 -4.70 9.24 4.29
CA HIS A 67 -5.28 8.74 3.04
C HIS A 67 -4.26 8.82 1.90
N VAL A 68 -3.59 9.97 1.77
CA VAL A 68 -2.58 10.21 0.73
C VAL A 68 -1.37 9.28 0.93
N PHE A 69 -0.93 9.06 2.17
CA PHE A 69 0.11 8.07 2.50
C PHE A 69 -0.28 6.65 2.10
N HIS A 70 -1.44 6.16 2.54
CA HIS A 70 -1.84 4.78 2.26
C HIS A 70 -2.08 4.52 0.77
N LEU A 71 -2.72 5.47 0.07
CA LEU A 71 -2.95 5.37 -1.37
C LEU A 71 -1.65 5.44 -2.16
N GLY A 72 -0.80 6.44 -1.88
CA GLY A 72 0.47 6.61 -2.58
C GLY A 72 1.44 5.46 -2.32
N ARG A 73 1.51 4.97 -1.07
CA ARG A 73 2.29 3.76 -0.75
C ARG A 73 1.77 2.54 -1.49
N ALA A 74 0.46 2.32 -1.56
CA ALA A 74 -0.11 1.19 -2.29
C ALA A 74 0.22 1.27 -3.79
N LEU A 75 0.14 2.47 -4.39
CA LEU A 75 0.52 2.70 -5.78
C LEU A 75 2.02 2.46 -6.03
N HIS A 76 2.89 2.93 -5.14
CA HIS A 76 4.32 2.60 -5.22
C HIS A 76 4.56 1.09 -5.09
N LEU A 77 3.78 0.37 -4.29
CA LEU A 77 3.90 -1.08 -4.17
C LEU A 77 3.23 -1.86 -5.31
N ALA A 78 2.56 -1.20 -6.26
CA ALA A 78 1.96 -1.85 -7.41
C ALA A 78 3.04 -2.57 -8.22
N GLY A 79 2.90 -3.90 -8.36
CA GLY A 79 3.89 -4.77 -9.01
C GLY A 79 5.12 -5.14 -8.15
N ARG A 80 5.20 -4.68 -6.89
CA ARG A 80 6.26 -5.06 -5.92
C ARG A 80 5.73 -5.78 -4.68
N CYS A 81 4.44 -5.64 -4.36
CA CYS A 81 3.84 -6.28 -3.20
C CYS A 81 3.76 -7.80 -3.38
N VAL A 82 4.37 -8.55 -2.45
CA VAL A 82 4.34 -10.02 -2.39
C VAL A 82 3.22 -10.57 -1.49
N GLU A 83 2.25 -9.73 -1.09
CA GLU A 83 1.08 -10.12 -0.30
C GLU A 83 1.40 -10.80 1.05
N CYS A 84 2.51 -10.40 1.71
CA CYS A 84 2.91 -10.94 3.02
C CYS A 84 2.09 -10.42 4.22
N ASP A 85 1.15 -9.49 4.00
CA ASP A 85 0.28 -8.86 5.01
C ASP A 85 0.98 -8.20 6.20
N GLU A 86 2.29 -8.03 6.11
CA GLU A 86 3.12 -7.52 7.19
C GLU A 86 2.74 -6.09 7.61
N CYS A 87 2.27 -5.29 6.65
CA CYS A 87 1.75 -3.95 6.91
C CYS A 87 0.44 -3.93 7.73
N GLU A 88 -0.39 -4.97 7.62
CA GLU A 88 -1.60 -5.12 8.42
C GLU A 88 -1.27 -5.66 9.81
N ARG A 89 -0.34 -6.63 9.87
CA ARG A 89 0.15 -7.23 11.11
C ARG A 89 0.72 -6.20 12.09
N VAL A 90 1.49 -5.24 11.60
CA VAL A 90 2.12 -4.20 12.44
C VAL A 90 1.24 -2.98 12.67
N CYS A 91 0.05 -2.91 12.05
CA CYS A 91 -0.81 -1.75 12.17
C CYS A 91 -1.45 -1.70 13.57
N PRO A 92 -1.12 -0.68 14.41
CA PRO A 92 -1.70 -0.61 15.75
C PRO A 92 -3.21 -0.29 15.74
N MET A 93 -3.72 0.23 14.61
CA MET A 93 -5.14 0.50 14.40
C MET A 93 -5.91 -0.70 13.83
N GLY A 94 -5.22 -1.82 13.51
CA GLY A 94 -5.86 -2.98 12.90
C GLY A 94 -6.55 -2.67 11.57
N LEU A 95 -6.03 -1.71 10.80
CA LEU A 95 -6.58 -1.37 9.48
C LEU A 95 -6.29 -2.50 8.49
N PRO A 96 -7.24 -2.88 7.62
CA PRO A 96 -7.06 -3.96 6.66
C PRO A 96 -6.24 -3.50 5.43
N LEU A 97 -4.99 -3.09 5.64
CA LEU A 97 -4.10 -2.49 4.64
C LEU A 97 -3.75 -3.46 3.50
N SER A 98 -3.86 -4.77 3.73
CA SER A 98 -3.61 -5.79 2.71
C SER A 98 -4.61 -5.70 1.55
N LEU A 99 -5.86 -5.28 1.81
CA LEU A 99 -6.95 -5.32 0.82
C LEU A 99 -6.63 -4.48 -0.42
N LEU A 100 -6.15 -3.25 -0.21
CA LEU A 100 -5.81 -2.33 -1.29
C LEU A 100 -4.62 -2.86 -2.09
N ASN A 101 -3.58 -3.36 -1.42
CA ASN A 101 -2.40 -3.91 -2.08
C ASN A 101 -2.74 -5.14 -2.91
N ARG A 102 -3.51 -6.09 -2.37
CA ARG A 102 -3.97 -7.28 -3.08
C ARG A 102 -4.85 -6.93 -4.28
N ARG A 103 -5.65 -5.87 -4.20
CA ARG A 103 -6.41 -5.36 -5.35
C ARG A 103 -5.45 -4.90 -6.45
N LEU A 104 -4.47 -4.07 -6.13
CA LEU A 104 -3.48 -3.60 -7.11
C LEU A 104 -2.64 -4.74 -7.70
N VAL A 105 -2.23 -5.73 -6.88
CA VAL A 105 -1.54 -6.93 -7.38
C VAL A 105 -2.39 -7.64 -8.44
N ARG A 106 -3.70 -7.82 -8.18
CA ARG A 106 -4.61 -8.43 -9.16
C ARG A 106 -4.78 -7.58 -10.43
N GLU A 107 -4.87 -6.25 -10.30
CA GLU A 107 -4.95 -5.37 -11.48
C GLU A 107 -3.67 -5.49 -12.32
N VAL A 108 -2.50 -5.50 -11.69
CA VAL A 108 -1.21 -5.64 -12.40
C VAL A 108 -1.09 -6.99 -13.09
N ASP A 109 -1.49 -8.07 -12.42
CA ASP A 109 -1.53 -9.42 -13.00
C ASP A 109 -2.49 -9.47 -14.20
N THR A 110 -3.67 -8.87 -14.07
CA THR A 110 -4.68 -8.85 -15.16
C THR A 110 -4.20 -8.03 -16.37
N LEU A 111 -3.56 -6.89 -16.15
CA LEU A 111 -3.15 -5.97 -17.21
C LEU A 111 -1.83 -6.36 -17.87
N TYR A 112 -0.89 -6.96 -17.10
CA TYR A 112 0.48 -7.17 -17.54
C TYR A 112 0.99 -8.61 -17.35
N GLY A 113 0.19 -9.50 -16.77
CA GLY A 113 0.62 -10.87 -16.43
C GLY A 113 1.72 -10.93 -15.37
N HIS A 114 1.94 -9.84 -14.63
CA HIS A 114 3.05 -9.72 -13.69
C HIS A 114 2.63 -9.96 -12.24
N ARG A 115 3.40 -10.79 -11.53
CA ARG A 115 3.20 -11.05 -10.11
C ARG A 115 4.53 -11.02 -9.35
N ALA A 116 4.66 -10.06 -8.44
CA ALA A 116 5.86 -9.92 -7.62
C ALA A 116 6.19 -11.21 -6.84
N GLY A 117 7.45 -11.62 -6.86
CA GLY A 117 7.94 -12.81 -6.16
C GLY A 117 7.63 -14.15 -6.84
N ARG A 118 6.95 -14.15 -8.00
CA ARG A 118 6.76 -15.37 -8.81
C ARG A 118 7.88 -15.58 -9.83
N GLU A 119 8.39 -14.49 -10.39
CA GLU A 119 9.38 -14.47 -11.46
C GLU A 119 10.47 -13.44 -11.12
N GLU A 120 11.68 -13.62 -11.66
CA GLU A 120 12.80 -12.66 -11.52
C GLU A 120 12.66 -11.45 -12.45
N THR A 121 11.57 -11.39 -13.24
CA THR A 121 11.25 -10.28 -14.12
C THR A 121 10.99 -9.01 -13.31
N LEU A 122 11.57 -7.89 -13.76
CA LEU A 122 11.30 -6.58 -13.18
C LEU A 122 9.83 -6.24 -13.35
N SER A 123 9.28 -5.49 -12.38
CA SER A 123 7.89 -5.02 -12.48
C SER A 123 7.71 -4.23 -13.78
N PRO A 124 6.63 -4.49 -14.55
CA PRO A 124 6.31 -3.71 -15.74
C PRO A 124 5.92 -2.26 -15.39
N LEU A 125 5.71 -1.97 -14.11
CA LEU A 125 5.49 -0.62 -13.58
C LEU A 125 6.78 0.05 -13.06
N LEU A 126 7.93 -0.63 -13.16
CA LEU A 126 9.22 -0.03 -12.92
C LEU A 126 9.64 0.71 -14.20
N PHE A 127 9.76 2.03 -14.12
CA PHE A 127 10.36 2.84 -15.19
C PHE A 127 11.88 2.75 -15.12
N GLU A 128 12.45 1.55 -15.24
CA GLU A 128 13.84 1.48 -15.68
C GLU A 128 13.82 1.60 -17.21
N LEU A 129 14.38 2.70 -17.71
CA LEU A 129 14.75 2.81 -19.12
C LEU A 129 15.87 1.79 -19.33
N GLY A 130 15.54 0.60 -19.81
CA GLY A 130 16.54 -0.29 -20.41
C GLY A 130 17.25 0.43 -21.58
N GLU A 131 18.31 -0.15 -22.14
CA GLU A 131 18.95 0.43 -23.35
C GLU A 131 17.96 0.62 -24.51
N GLU A 132 16.87 -0.16 -24.53
CA GLU A 132 15.77 -0.07 -25.50
C GLU A 132 14.56 0.76 -25.01
N GLY A 133 14.61 1.30 -23.78
CA GLY A 133 13.50 2.02 -23.15
C GLY A 133 12.40 1.09 -22.62
N SER A 134 11.46 1.66 -21.85
CA SER A 134 10.29 0.94 -21.38
C SER A 134 9.40 0.54 -22.57
N PRO A 135 8.77 -0.64 -22.61
CA PRO A 135 7.85 -1.01 -23.70
C PRO A 135 6.54 -0.20 -23.71
N ILE A 136 6.41 0.78 -22.81
CA ILE A 136 5.30 1.73 -22.68
C ILE A 136 5.72 3.15 -23.07
#